data_AF-A0A1U9KMM7-F1
#
_entry.id   AF-A0A1U9KMM7-F1
#
_cell.length_a   1.000
_cell.length_b   1.000
_cell.length_c   1.000
_cell.angle_alpha   90.00
_cell.angle_beta   90.00
_cell.angle_gamma   90.00
#
_symmetry.space_group_name_H-M   'P 1'
#
loop_
_entity.id
_entity.type
_entity.pdbx_description
1 polymer ?
#
loop_
_entity_poly.entity_id
_entity_poly.type
_entity_poly.pdbx_seq_one_letter_code
_entity_poly.pdbx_strand_id
1 'polypeptide(L)'
;MFDKCRVLGFALLGMMGIAGHAYGDDGQIGAPYAVYTHGFHVADADANYRLTDWGYGINTHIKAGGLLSLFLRMDVSSSANGRFINGSAEPVQYSSGGYSRGQSRSIVIHYDNWTPTVTTLQPKEPDRETVPASDLPNAIDTLSAMALLLSTLQHTGHCDGSARVFDGLRLTMMKAHGPTPTIIPTETGEVFRGAGLRCDFIGQQTAGFVKGSSHLNEMKAAHPGAAWFQNVPGVGLVAVRIEFDHPKMGKIIAVLQRRPTLSRDH
;
A
#
# COMPACT_ATOMS: atom_id res chain seq x y z
N MET A 1 14.50 74.78 -35.87
CA MET A 1 13.11 74.55 -36.30
C MET A 1 12.44 73.77 -35.18
N PHE A 2 11.68 74.47 -34.34
CA PHE A 2 10.85 73.91 -33.28
C PHE A 2 9.72 73.07 -33.91
N ASP A 3 9.36 71.91 -33.35
CA ASP A 3 8.11 71.76 -32.59
C ASP A 3 7.85 70.31 -32.10
N LYS A 4 7.50 70.23 -30.80
CA LYS A 4 6.47 69.39 -30.14
C LYS A 4 6.48 67.86 -30.31
N CYS A 5 6.70 67.09 -29.24
CA CYS A 5 5.75 66.78 -28.14
C CYS A 5 4.67 65.74 -28.54
N ARG A 6 4.76 64.52 -27.99
CA ARG A 6 3.71 63.92 -27.15
C ARG A 6 4.11 62.55 -26.59
N VAL A 7 3.89 62.43 -25.30
CA VAL A 7 3.91 61.25 -24.43
C VAL A 7 2.85 60.24 -24.87
N LEU A 8 3.19 58.95 -24.89
CA LEU A 8 2.27 57.88 -24.53
C LEU A 8 3.09 56.71 -23.97
N GLY A 9 2.96 56.50 -22.66
CA GLY A 9 3.51 55.34 -21.98
C GLY A 9 2.71 54.08 -22.29
N PHE A 10 3.41 52.95 -22.29
CA PHE A 10 2.85 51.65 -21.93
C PHE A 10 3.98 50.83 -21.32
N ALA A 11 4.04 50.80 -19.99
CA ALA A 11 4.78 49.80 -19.26
C ALA A 11 3.98 48.49 -19.33
N LEU A 12 4.40 47.54 -20.17
CA LEU A 12 3.94 46.16 -20.06
C LEU A 12 4.74 45.48 -18.95
N LEU A 13 4.21 45.51 -17.73
CA LEU A 13 4.49 44.48 -16.73
C LEU A 13 3.82 43.19 -17.23
N GLY A 14 4.60 42.24 -17.73
CA GLY A 14 4.14 40.88 -17.96
C GLY A 14 3.93 40.18 -16.61
N MET A 15 2.67 40.08 -16.17
CA MET A 15 2.30 39.27 -15.01
C MET A 15 2.55 37.78 -15.29
N MET A 16 3.11 37.15 -14.26
CA MET A 16 3.19 35.72 -14.01
C MET A 16 1.96 34.93 -14.46
N GLY A 17 2.19 33.91 -15.28
CA GLY A 17 1.38 32.69 -15.29
C GLY A 17 2.19 31.59 -14.61
N ILE A 18 2.23 31.55 -13.28
CA ILE A 18 2.58 30.30 -12.60
C ILE A 18 1.40 29.39 -12.88
N ALA A 19 1.60 28.37 -13.71
CA ALA A 19 0.65 27.27 -13.83
C ALA A 19 0.55 26.65 -12.44
N GLY A 20 -0.48 27.04 -11.69
CA GLY A 20 -0.88 26.36 -10.48
C GLY A 20 -1.12 24.91 -10.87
N HIS A 21 -0.23 24.02 -10.42
CA HIS A 21 -0.54 22.62 -10.40
C HIS A 21 -1.78 22.52 -9.51
N ALA A 22 -2.90 22.06 -10.08
CA ALA A 22 -4.08 21.78 -9.31
C ALA A 22 -3.65 20.78 -8.23
N TYR A 23 -3.52 21.25 -6.99
CA TYR A 23 -3.28 20.40 -5.85
C TYR A 23 -4.37 19.32 -5.89
N GLY A 24 -3.91 18.07 -5.94
CA GLY A 24 -4.77 16.90 -5.87
C GLY A 24 -5.73 17.08 -4.71
N ASP A 25 -7.00 16.89 -5.00
CA ASP A 25 -8.06 16.93 -4.02
C ASP A 25 -7.78 15.91 -2.90
N ASP A 26 -7.38 16.39 -1.72
CA ASP A 26 -6.92 15.63 -0.54
C ASP A 26 -8.06 14.85 0.16
N GLY A 27 -8.84 14.08 -0.61
CA GLY A 27 -9.92 13.25 -0.10
C GLY A 27 -9.43 11.92 0.45
N GLN A 28 -10.19 11.37 1.40
CA GLN A 28 -10.02 10.01 1.88
C GLN A 28 -10.77 9.04 0.96
N ILE A 29 -10.05 8.02 0.48
CA ILE A 29 -10.58 6.94 -0.33
C ILE A 29 -10.95 5.76 0.57
N GLY A 30 -12.20 5.30 0.47
CA GLY A 30 -12.69 4.08 1.10
C GLY A 30 -12.88 2.97 0.06
N ALA A 31 -12.13 1.89 0.19
CA ALA A 31 -12.05 0.78 -0.75
C ALA A 31 -12.30 -0.57 -0.05
N PRO A 32 -13.49 -1.17 -0.22
CA PRO A 32 -13.84 -2.47 0.36
C PRO A 32 -13.49 -3.62 -0.60
N TYR A 33 -12.80 -4.63 -0.07
CA TYR A 33 -12.35 -5.81 -0.78
C TYR A 33 -12.98 -7.07 -0.19
N ALA A 34 -13.22 -8.05 -1.05
CA ALA A 34 -13.42 -9.43 -0.63
C ALA A 34 -12.16 -10.22 -0.99
N VAL A 35 -11.75 -11.09 -0.08
CA VAL A 35 -10.51 -11.88 -0.16
C VAL A 35 -10.87 -13.34 -0.36
N TYR A 36 -10.25 -13.96 -1.35
CA TYR A 36 -10.49 -15.32 -1.76
C TYR A 36 -9.21 -16.15 -1.67
N THR A 37 -9.39 -17.43 -1.37
CA THR A 37 -8.34 -18.45 -1.53
C THR A 37 -8.99 -19.74 -2.02
N HIS A 38 -8.35 -20.42 -2.98
CA HIS A 38 -8.89 -21.64 -3.60
C HIS A 38 -10.34 -21.51 -4.09
N GLY A 39 -10.75 -20.31 -4.53
CA GLY A 39 -12.12 -20.01 -4.99
C GLY A 39 -13.14 -19.72 -3.88
N PHE A 40 -12.77 -19.85 -2.60
CA PHE A 40 -13.65 -19.57 -1.47
C PHE A 40 -13.47 -18.14 -0.97
N HIS A 41 -14.58 -17.44 -0.70
CA HIS A 41 -14.55 -16.16 0.01
C HIS A 41 -14.21 -16.40 1.49
N VAL A 42 -13.09 -15.83 1.95
CA VAL A 42 -12.54 -16.08 3.29
C VAL A 42 -12.46 -14.87 4.21
N ALA A 43 -12.40 -13.66 3.65
CA ALA A 43 -12.32 -12.43 4.45
C ALA A 43 -12.88 -11.23 3.70
N ASP A 44 -13.45 -10.29 4.45
CA ASP A 44 -13.74 -8.94 3.98
C ASP A 44 -12.64 -8.01 4.51
N ALA A 45 -12.19 -7.07 3.69
CA ALA A 45 -11.17 -6.09 4.05
C ALA A 45 -11.59 -4.69 3.62
N ASP A 46 -11.74 -3.77 4.57
CA ASP A 46 -11.97 -2.35 4.31
C ASP A 46 -10.63 -1.60 4.39
N ALA A 47 -10.25 -0.90 3.32
CA ALA A 47 -9.10 -0.02 3.29
C ALA A 47 -9.56 1.44 3.16
N ASN A 48 -9.15 2.28 4.11
CA ASN A 48 -9.41 3.72 4.10
C ASN A 48 -8.07 4.43 4.06
N TYR A 49 -7.82 5.21 3.01
CA TYR A 49 -6.53 5.86 2.84
C TYR A 49 -6.64 7.25 2.26
N ARG A 50 -5.67 8.09 2.61
CA ARG A 50 -5.43 9.38 1.98
C ARG A 50 -4.00 9.40 1.47
N LEU A 51 -3.83 9.70 0.18
CA LEU A 51 -2.54 9.92 -0.44
C LEU A 51 -2.52 11.35 -0.97
N THR A 52 -1.48 12.09 -0.60
CA THR A 52 -1.21 13.44 -1.11
C THR A 52 0.18 13.43 -1.74
N ASP A 53 0.57 14.54 -2.37
CA ASP A 53 1.91 14.68 -2.95
C ASP A 53 3.03 14.60 -1.89
N TRP A 54 2.71 14.85 -0.62
CA TRP A 54 3.70 14.97 0.46
C TRP A 54 3.57 13.90 1.54
N GLY A 55 2.47 13.14 1.59
CA GLY A 55 2.32 12.10 2.59
C GLY A 55 1.11 11.20 2.43
N TYR A 56 0.95 10.32 3.40
CA TYR A 56 -0.09 9.31 3.38
C TYR A 56 -0.58 8.94 4.79
N GLY A 57 -1.82 8.48 4.85
CA GLY A 57 -2.39 7.80 6.00
C GLY A 57 -3.28 6.66 5.51
N ILE A 58 -3.14 5.47 6.11
CA ILE A 58 -3.86 4.26 5.73
C ILE A 58 -4.40 3.62 7.00
N ASN A 59 -5.67 3.23 6.98
CA ASN A 59 -6.31 2.37 7.97
C ASN A 59 -6.92 1.18 7.25
N THR A 60 -6.76 -0.01 7.79
CA THR A 60 -7.39 -1.23 7.29
C THR A 60 -8.16 -1.93 8.39
N HIS A 61 -9.24 -2.60 8.03
CA HIS A 61 -9.98 -3.50 8.90
C HIS A 61 -10.27 -4.79 8.13
N ILE A 62 -9.82 -5.92 8.64
CA ILE A 62 -9.97 -7.23 8.01
C ILE A 62 -10.73 -8.14 8.97
N LYS A 63 -11.81 -8.75 8.49
CA LYS A 63 -12.62 -9.69 9.27
C LYS A 63 -12.85 -10.99 8.52
N ALA A 64 -13.14 -12.06 9.25
CA ALA A 64 -13.56 -13.32 8.63
C ALA A 64 -14.81 -13.10 7.76
N GLY A 65 -14.78 -13.62 6.55
CA GLY A 65 -15.84 -13.47 5.54
C GLY A 65 -16.43 -14.82 5.14
N GLY A 66 -17.56 -14.76 4.42
CA GLY A 66 -18.24 -15.95 3.90
C GLY A 66 -18.62 -16.98 4.98
N LEU A 67 -18.63 -18.27 4.60
CA LEU A 67 -18.97 -19.38 5.50
C LEU A 67 -17.92 -19.61 6.60
N LEU A 68 -16.68 -19.13 6.40
CA LEU A 68 -15.62 -19.26 7.41
C LEU A 68 -15.89 -18.42 8.65
N SER A 69 -16.66 -17.34 8.55
CA SER A 69 -17.06 -16.51 9.70
C SER A 69 -17.83 -17.28 10.79
N LEU A 70 -18.47 -18.41 10.44
CA LEU A 70 -19.20 -19.27 11.38
C LEU A 70 -18.26 -20.09 12.29
N PHE A 71 -17.03 -20.33 11.86
CA PHE A 71 -16.09 -21.26 12.51
C PHE A 71 -14.77 -20.61 12.89
N LEU A 72 -14.41 -19.48 12.28
CA LEU A 72 -13.15 -18.77 12.48
C LEU A 72 -13.42 -17.35 12.92
N ARG A 73 -12.81 -16.99 14.06
CA ARG A 73 -12.77 -15.60 14.52
C ARG A 73 -11.51 -14.95 13.97
N MET A 74 -11.70 -13.93 13.14
CA MET A 74 -10.66 -13.03 12.67
C MET A 74 -11.24 -11.61 12.63
N ASP A 75 -10.54 -10.69 13.28
CA ASP A 75 -10.87 -9.27 13.31
C ASP A 75 -9.57 -8.52 13.60
N VAL A 76 -9.01 -7.86 12.59
CA VAL A 76 -7.70 -7.21 12.64
C VAL A 76 -7.82 -5.81 12.05
N SER A 77 -7.41 -4.82 12.83
CA SER A 77 -7.23 -3.44 12.36
C SER A 77 -5.76 -3.13 12.22
N SER A 78 -5.38 -2.43 11.16
CA SER A 78 -4.02 -1.91 11.00
C SER A 78 -4.03 -0.45 10.57
N SER A 79 -2.99 0.28 10.91
CA SER A 79 -2.80 1.66 10.46
C SER A 79 -1.34 1.93 10.13
N ALA A 80 -1.12 2.85 9.18
CA ALA A 80 0.19 3.39 8.87
C ALA A 80 0.07 4.85 8.44
N ASN A 81 1.07 5.65 8.76
CA ASN A 81 1.16 7.02 8.26
C ASN A 81 2.61 7.45 8.09
N GLY A 82 2.82 8.40 7.19
CA GLY A 82 4.15 8.90 6.88
C GLY A 82 4.14 9.98 5.82
N ARG A 83 5.34 10.28 5.33
CA ARG A 83 5.59 11.30 4.30
C ARG A 83 6.24 10.68 3.08
N PHE A 84 6.14 11.39 1.96
CA PHE A 84 6.95 11.10 0.79
C PHE A 84 8.11 12.11 0.74
N ILE A 85 9.34 11.61 0.63
CA ILE A 85 10.55 12.42 0.49
C ILE A 85 11.34 11.88 -0.69
N ASN A 86 11.55 12.71 -1.71
CA ASN A 86 12.32 12.37 -2.92
C ASN A 86 11.86 11.04 -3.55
N GLY A 87 10.55 10.82 -3.64
CA GLY A 87 9.97 9.60 -4.20
C GLY A 87 10.10 8.35 -3.32
N SER A 88 10.53 8.48 -2.06
CA SER A 88 10.57 7.40 -1.07
C SER A 88 9.54 7.62 0.03
N ALA A 89 9.01 6.56 0.62
CA ALA A 89 8.17 6.65 1.80
C ALA A 89 9.03 6.73 3.07
N GLU A 90 8.76 7.73 3.91
CA GLU A 90 9.28 7.87 5.27
C GLU A 90 8.12 7.62 6.25
N PRO A 91 7.94 6.38 6.74
CA PRO A 91 6.91 6.09 7.74
C PRO A 91 7.22 6.78 9.06
N VAL A 92 6.17 7.11 9.81
CA VAL A 92 6.25 7.63 11.19
C VAL A 92 5.84 6.55 12.17
N GLN A 93 4.74 5.85 11.86
CA GLN A 93 4.21 4.79 12.69
C GLN A 93 3.46 3.76 11.85
N TYR A 94 3.55 2.50 12.28
CA TYR A 94 2.69 1.41 11.87
C TYR A 94 2.12 0.72 13.10
N SER A 95 0.85 0.34 13.04
CA SER A 95 0.24 -0.51 14.06
C SER A 95 -0.64 -1.58 13.42
N SER A 96 -0.74 -2.73 14.06
CA SER A 96 -1.70 -3.77 13.71
C SER A 96 -2.11 -4.52 14.95
N GLY A 97 -3.41 -4.75 15.13
CA GLY A 97 -3.93 -5.44 16.30
C GLY A 97 -5.32 -6.00 16.12
N GLY A 98 -5.67 -6.97 16.95
CA GLY A 98 -6.97 -7.62 16.95
C GLY A 98 -6.89 -9.12 17.17
N TYR A 99 -8.00 -9.82 16.96
CA TYR A 99 -8.08 -11.26 17.14
C TYR A 99 -7.71 -11.99 15.85
N SER A 100 -6.69 -12.85 15.91
CA SER A 100 -6.29 -13.68 14.77
C SER A 100 -5.65 -14.98 15.27
N ARG A 101 -5.74 -16.06 14.50
CA ARG A 101 -5.13 -17.37 14.83
C ARG A 101 -5.34 -17.78 16.31
N GLY A 102 -6.56 -17.67 16.80
CA GLY A 102 -6.96 -18.11 18.14
C GLY A 102 -6.62 -17.18 19.31
N GLN A 103 -5.98 -16.03 19.09
CA GLN A 103 -5.61 -15.12 20.19
C GLN A 103 -5.54 -13.65 19.76
N SER A 104 -5.64 -12.75 20.73
CA SER A 104 -5.40 -11.33 20.52
C SER A 104 -3.92 -11.09 20.22
N ARG A 105 -3.66 -10.27 19.21
CA ARG A 105 -2.32 -9.86 18.81
C ARG A 105 -2.26 -8.35 18.67
N SER A 106 -1.08 -7.79 18.90
CA SER A 106 -0.82 -6.37 18.72
C SER A 106 0.64 -6.15 18.37
N ILE A 107 0.88 -5.27 17.42
CA ILE A 107 2.21 -4.82 17.06
C ILE A 107 2.19 -3.32 16.79
N VAL A 108 3.23 -2.63 17.26
CA VAL A 108 3.46 -1.20 17.00
C VAL A 108 4.92 -1.01 16.63
N ILE A 109 5.13 -0.37 15.48
CA ILE A 109 6.45 0.00 14.96
C ILE A 109 6.50 1.53 14.90
N HIS A 110 7.48 2.11 15.57
CA HIS A 110 7.80 3.53 15.45
C HIS A 110 9.05 3.70 14.61
N TYR A 111 9.10 4.79 13.86
CA TYR A 111 10.23 5.11 13.00
C TYR A 111 10.93 6.35 13.53
N ASP A 112 12.23 6.22 13.76
CA ASP A 112 13.12 7.35 14.04
C ASP A 112 14.29 7.29 13.06
N ASN A 113 14.60 8.42 12.43
CA ASN A 113 15.68 8.52 11.44
C ASN A 113 15.68 7.34 10.45
N TRP A 114 14.53 7.09 9.82
CA TRP A 114 14.33 6.03 8.82
C TRP A 114 14.51 4.60 9.36
N THR A 115 14.57 4.41 10.67
CA THR A 115 14.83 3.10 11.29
C THR A 115 13.62 2.65 12.11
N PRO A 116 13.01 1.49 11.79
CA PRO A 116 11.90 0.96 12.56
C PRO A 116 12.35 0.39 13.91
N THR A 117 11.57 0.67 14.95
CA THR A 117 11.69 0.09 16.28
C THR A 117 10.34 -0.49 16.71
N VAL A 118 10.34 -1.78 17.05
CA VAL A 118 9.15 -2.45 17.58
C VAL A 118 8.97 -2.05 19.04
N THR A 119 7.90 -1.30 19.33
CA THR A 119 7.59 -0.83 20.69
C THR A 119 6.54 -1.69 21.39
N THR A 120 5.70 -2.37 20.61
CA THR A 120 4.74 -3.36 21.09
C THR A 120 4.81 -4.60 20.22
N LEU A 121 4.87 -5.77 20.85
CA LEU A 121 4.72 -7.07 20.19
C LEU A 121 4.07 -8.05 21.16
N GLN A 122 2.80 -8.37 20.91
CA GLN A 122 2.00 -9.25 21.76
C GLN A 122 1.23 -10.25 20.90
N PRO A 123 1.26 -11.56 21.25
CA PRO A 123 2.21 -12.16 22.18
C PRO A 123 3.65 -12.08 21.63
N LYS A 124 4.63 -12.36 22.49
CA LYS A 124 6.01 -12.54 22.03
C LYS A 124 6.10 -13.78 21.14
N GLU A 125 6.96 -13.73 20.11
CA GLU A 125 7.20 -14.84 19.17
C GLU A 125 8.68 -15.26 19.26
N PRO A 126 9.08 -15.98 20.33
CA PRO A 126 10.49 -16.30 20.61
C PRO A 126 11.09 -17.38 19.69
N ASP A 127 10.22 -18.10 18.98
CA ASP A 127 10.56 -19.14 18.01
C ASP A 127 11.14 -18.57 16.70
N ARG A 128 11.22 -17.25 16.57
CA ARG A 128 11.82 -16.57 15.40
C ARG A 128 13.25 -16.17 15.61
N GLU A 129 14.02 -16.19 14.53
CA GLU A 129 15.31 -15.53 14.43
C GLU A 129 15.14 -14.02 14.62
N THR A 130 16.10 -13.39 15.29
CA THR A 130 16.13 -11.93 15.41
C THR A 130 16.53 -11.32 14.07
N VAL A 131 15.82 -10.29 13.62
CA VAL A 131 16.25 -9.49 12.47
C VAL A 131 17.45 -8.63 12.91
N PRO A 132 18.61 -8.70 12.22
CA PRO A 132 19.78 -7.90 12.58
C PRO A 132 19.48 -6.40 12.54
N ALA A 133 19.88 -5.66 13.59
CA ALA A 133 19.65 -4.22 13.66
C ALA A 133 20.31 -3.45 12.50
N SER A 134 21.42 -3.97 11.95
CA SER A 134 22.09 -3.43 10.75
C SER A 134 21.21 -3.45 9.50
N ASP A 135 20.18 -4.30 9.46
CA ASP A 135 19.38 -4.54 8.26
C ASP A 135 18.08 -3.72 8.26
N LEU A 136 17.76 -3.06 9.38
CA LEU A 136 16.55 -2.28 9.60
C LEU A 136 16.57 -0.85 9.03
N PRO A 137 17.69 -0.10 8.95
CA PRO A 137 17.67 1.25 8.41
C PRO A 137 17.06 1.29 7.01
N ASN A 138 16.16 2.24 6.76
CA ASN A 138 15.35 2.42 5.54
C ASN A 138 14.34 1.30 5.23
N ALA A 139 14.09 0.37 6.16
CA ALA A 139 12.96 -0.55 6.02
C ALA A 139 11.65 0.17 6.34
N ILE A 140 10.57 -0.17 5.64
CA ILE A 140 9.22 0.41 5.79
C ILE A 140 8.20 -0.69 6.11
N ASP A 141 7.02 -0.37 6.63
CA ASP A 141 5.98 -1.38 6.83
C ASP A 141 5.23 -1.71 5.53
N THR A 142 4.36 -2.73 5.60
CA THR A 142 3.62 -3.24 4.43
C THR A 142 2.65 -2.21 3.86
N LEU A 143 1.96 -1.43 4.69
CA LEU A 143 1.01 -0.42 4.22
C LEU A 143 1.75 0.77 3.61
N SER A 144 2.87 1.17 4.20
CA SER A 144 3.75 2.21 3.62
C SER A 144 4.34 1.79 2.28
N ALA A 145 4.67 0.50 2.09
CA ALA A 145 5.10 -0.03 0.79
C ALA A 145 3.98 0.01 -0.26
N MET A 146 2.73 -0.27 0.13
CA MET A 146 1.56 -0.11 -0.76
C MET A 146 1.32 1.37 -1.12
N ALA A 147 1.45 2.26 -0.14
CA ALA A 147 1.36 3.71 -0.35
C ALA A 147 2.40 4.19 -1.36
N LEU A 148 3.65 3.74 -1.19
CA LEU A 148 4.74 4.04 -2.09
C LEU A 148 4.44 3.56 -3.51
N LEU A 149 4.03 2.29 -3.69
CA LEU A 149 3.70 1.73 -5.00
C LEU A 149 2.61 2.55 -5.71
N LEU A 150 1.53 2.87 -5.01
CA LEU A 150 0.43 3.65 -5.59
C LEU A 150 0.87 5.08 -5.91
N SER A 151 1.64 5.73 -5.02
CA SER A 151 2.18 7.06 -5.25
C SER A 151 3.13 7.09 -6.45
N THR A 152 4.06 6.13 -6.56
CA THR A 152 4.96 6.01 -7.71
C THR A 152 4.17 5.85 -9.00
N LEU A 153 3.16 4.98 -9.03
CA LEU A 153 2.32 4.78 -10.20
C LEU A 153 1.54 6.03 -10.59
N GLN A 154 0.99 6.76 -9.62
CA GLN A 154 0.24 8.00 -9.86
C GLN A 154 1.14 9.12 -10.42
N HIS A 155 2.35 9.28 -9.89
CA HIS A 155 3.24 10.39 -10.25
C HIS A 155 4.11 10.12 -11.48
N THR A 156 4.49 8.86 -11.69
CA THR A 156 5.47 8.52 -12.74
C THR A 156 4.85 7.71 -13.88
N GLY A 157 3.68 7.11 -13.66
CA GLY A 157 3.12 6.12 -14.59
C GLY A 157 3.83 4.76 -14.55
N HIS A 158 4.79 4.57 -13.64
CA HIS A 158 5.59 3.36 -13.48
C HIS A 158 5.40 2.72 -12.10
N CYS A 159 5.64 1.42 -12.01
CA CYS A 159 5.66 0.65 -10.76
C CYS A 159 7.05 0.15 -10.38
N ASP A 160 8.07 0.50 -11.17
CA ASP A 160 9.44 0.07 -10.96
C ASP A 160 9.99 0.61 -9.64
N GLY A 161 10.43 -0.30 -8.78
CA GLY A 161 10.94 0.08 -7.47
C GLY A 161 11.27 -1.11 -6.60
N SER A 162 11.87 -0.81 -5.44
CA SER A 162 12.14 -1.82 -4.44
C SER A 162 12.10 -1.23 -3.03
N ALA A 163 11.72 -2.06 -2.06
CA ALA A 163 11.67 -1.67 -0.67
C ALA A 163 12.04 -2.86 0.23
N ARG A 164 12.72 -2.57 1.33
CA ARG A 164 12.80 -3.52 2.46
C ARG A 164 11.55 -3.32 3.31
N VAL A 165 10.74 -4.36 3.40
CA VAL A 165 9.51 -4.36 4.20
C VAL A 165 9.76 -5.08 5.50
N PHE A 166 9.57 -4.37 6.62
CA PHE A 166 9.64 -4.94 7.96
C PHE A 166 8.26 -4.91 8.61
N ASP A 167 7.75 -6.09 8.93
CA ASP A 167 6.44 -6.25 9.57
C ASP A 167 6.52 -6.38 11.10
N GLY A 168 7.69 -6.06 11.67
CA GLY A 168 8.00 -6.17 13.09
C GLY A 168 8.53 -7.54 13.53
N LEU A 169 8.44 -8.57 12.68
CA LEU A 169 8.99 -9.90 12.93
C LEU A 169 9.92 -10.39 11.82
N ARG A 170 9.68 -9.95 10.59
CA ARG A 170 10.31 -10.44 9.37
C ARG A 170 10.76 -9.28 8.52
N LEU A 171 11.89 -9.46 7.86
CA LEU A 171 12.35 -8.55 6.81
C LEU A 171 12.14 -9.22 5.46
N THR A 172 11.53 -8.49 4.53
CA THR A 172 11.22 -8.96 3.18
C THR A 172 11.72 -7.95 2.17
N MET A 173 12.51 -8.40 1.20
CA MET A 173 12.86 -7.58 0.04
C MET A 173 11.71 -7.65 -0.96
N MET A 174 11.11 -6.49 -1.25
CA MET A 174 10.08 -6.33 -2.28
C MET A 174 10.69 -5.68 -3.51
N LYS A 175 10.36 -6.21 -4.69
CA LYS A 175 10.67 -5.60 -5.99
C LYS A 175 9.41 -5.53 -6.82
N ALA A 176 9.11 -4.39 -7.41
CA ALA A 176 7.96 -4.19 -8.29
C ALA A 176 8.44 -3.71 -9.66
N HIS A 177 7.63 -3.99 -10.70
CA HIS A 177 7.89 -3.60 -12.08
C HIS A 177 6.58 -3.41 -12.86
N GLY A 178 6.68 -2.68 -13.96
CA GLY A 178 5.55 -2.34 -14.83
C GLY A 178 5.16 -0.86 -14.74
N PRO A 179 3.90 -0.48 -15.02
CA PRO A 179 2.77 -1.37 -15.30
C PRO A 179 2.81 -1.96 -16.72
N THR A 180 2.13 -3.08 -16.91
CA THR A 180 1.74 -3.58 -18.23
C THR A 180 0.24 -3.34 -18.43
N PRO A 181 -0.20 -2.69 -19.53
CA PRO A 181 -1.62 -2.62 -19.89
C PRO A 181 -2.19 -4.03 -20.09
N THR A 182 -3.34 -4.31 -19.47
CA THR A 182 -3.96 -5.63 -19.53
C THR A 182 -5.48 -5.55 -19.37
N ILE A 183 -6.16 -6.70 -19.54
CA ILE A 183 -7.55 -6.86 -19.13
C ILE A 183 -7.57 -7.45 -17.72
N ILE A 184 -8.38 -6.88 -16.83
CA ILE A 184 -8.52 -7.39 -15.47
C ILE A 184 -9.16 -8.78 -15.50
N PRO A 185 -8.56 -9.77 -14.80
CA PRO A 185 -9.15 -11.10 -14.65
C PRO A 185 -10.54 -11.01 -13.99
N THR A 186 -11.48 -11.86 -14.40
CA THR A 186 -12.88 -11.80 -13.94
C THR A 186 -13.43 -13.13 -13.41
N GLU A 187 -12.55 -13.98 -12.90
CA GLU A 187 -12.86 -15.34 -12.48
C GLU A 187 -13.27 -15.45 -11.00
N THR A 188 -13.08 -14.40 -10.20
CA THR A 188 -13.15 -14.41 -8.73
C THR A 188 -13.92 -13.19 -8.18
N GLY A 189 -15.23 -13.14 -8.39
CA GLY A 189 -16.12 -12.17 -7.72
C GLY A 189 -15.87 -10.70 -8.07
N GLU A 190 -15.27 -10.40 -9.22
CA GLU A 190 -14.90 -9.05 -9.64
C GLU A 190 -16.11 -8.27 -10.19
N VAL A 191 -16.31 -7.08 -9.63
CA VAL A 191 -17.28 -6.09 -10.18
C VAL A 191 -16.61 -5.13 -11.16
N PHE A 192 -15.29 -4.95 -11.05
CA PHE A 192 -14.47 -4.13 -11.96
C PHE A 192 -13.94 -4.98 -13.10
N ARG A 193 -14.07 -4.48 -14.33
CA ARG A 193 -13.79 -5.23 -15.57
C ARG A 193 -13.13 -4.33 -16.61
N GLY A 194 -12.56 -4.95 -17.64
CA GLY A 194 -11.98 -4.25 -18.78
C GLY A 194 -10.51 -3.88 -18.60
N ALA A 195 -10.09 -2.83 -19.29
CA ALA A 195 -8.69 -2.40 -19.32
C ALA A 195 -8.20 -1.91 -17.95
N GLY A 196 -7.00 -2.31 -17.57
CA GLY A 196 -6.32 -1.88 -16.34
C GLY A 196 -4.80 -1.90 -16.51
N LEU A 197 -4.11 -1.38 -15.50
CA LEU A 197 -2.65 -1.38 -15.40
C LEU A 197 -2.24 -2.47 -14.41
N ARG A 198 -1.41 -3.42 -14.83
CA ARG A 198 -0.90 -4.49 -13.95
C ARG A 198 0.51 -4.17 -13.52
N CYS A 199 0.75 -4.12 -12.21
CA CYS A 199 2.07 -4.06 -11.62
C CYS A 199 2.38 -5.39 -10.96
N ASP A 200 3.45 -6.03 -11.41
CA ASP A 200 3.91 -7.29 -10.86
C ASP A 200 4.96 -7.02 -9.79
N PHE A 201 4.95 -7.80 -8.72
CA PHE A 201 5.90 -7.69 -7.62
C PHE A 201 6.38 -9.05 -7.14
N ILE A 202 7.55 -9.06 -6.52
CA ILE A 202 8.17 -10.23 -5.92
C ILE A 202 8.56 -9.88 -4.50
N GLY A 203 8.09 -10.70 -3.54
CA GLY A 203 8.50 -10.64 -2.16
C GLY A 203 9.41 -11.80 -1.80
N GLN A 204 10.56 -11.52 -1.20
CA GLN A 204 11.49 -12.53 -0.71
C GLN A 204 11.85 -12.24 0.75
N GLN A 205 11.51 -13.14 1.67
CA GLN A 205 11.92 -12.98 3.07
C GLN A 205 13.44 -13.15 3.19
N THR A 206 14.11 -12.21 3.85
CA THR A 206 15.56 -12.17 4.02
C THR A 206 16.00 -12.35 5.48
N ALA A 207 15.13 -12.06 6.45
CA ALA A 207 15.40 -12.28 7.87
C ALA A 207 14.12 -12.57 8.68
N GLY A 208 14.26 -13.00 9.93
CA GLY A 208 13.13 -13.27 10.83
C GLY A 208 12.44 -14.61 10.59
N PHE A 209 13.21 -15.61 10.12
CA PHE A 209 12.69 -16.95 9.85
C PHE A 209 12.28 -17.67 11.15
N VAL A 210 11.37 -18.62 11.04
CA VAL A 210 11.01 -19.49 12.18
C VAL A 210 12.14 -20.51 12.37
N LYS A 211 12.69 -20.57 13.59
CA LYS A 211 13.79 -21.47 13.96
C LYS A 211 13.36 -22.92 13.74
N GLY A 212 14.18 -23.69 13.04
CA GLY A 212 13.92 -25.12 12.80
C GLY A 212 12.70 -25.43 11.93
N SER A 213 12.16 -24.45 11.19
CA SER A 213 11.04 -24.68 10.28
C SER A 213 11.40 -25.69 9.19
N SER A 214 10.56 -26.69 8.99
CA SER A 214 10.66 -27.64 7.87
C SER A 214 10.42 -26.97 6.51
N HIS A 215 9.85 -25.76 6.50
CA HIS A 215 9.50 -24.99 5.30
C HIS A 215 10.47 -23.83 5.03
N LEU A 216 11.70 -23.90 5.54
CA LEU A 216 12.65 -22.78 5.44
C LEU A 216 12.98 -22.42 3.99
N ASN A 217 13.05 -23.41 3.09
CA ASN A 217 13.35 -23.18 1.68
C ASN A 217 12.20 -22.43 1.00
N GLU A 218 10.97 -22.82 1.28
CA GLU A 218 9.76 -22.15 0.80
C GLU A 218 9.69 -20.73 1.33
N MET A 219 10.01 -20.50 2.62
CA MET A 219 10.04 -19.15 3.20
C MET A 219 11.11 -18.24 2.56
N LYS A 220 12.24 -18.80 2.12
CA LYS A 220 13.33 -18.06 1.45
C LYS A 220 13.09 -17.84 -0.04
N ALA A 221 12.12 -18.55 -0.61
CA ALA A 221 11.81 -18.45 -2.03
C ALA A 221 11.25 -17.07 -2.38
N ALA A 222 11.42 -16.69 -3.64
CA ALA A 222 10.76 -15.53 -4.20
C ALA A 222 9.28 -15.87 -4.42
N HIS A 223 8.38 -15.08 -3.83
CA HIS A 223 6.95 -15.22 -4.01
C HIS A 223 6.42 -14.12 -4.93
N PRO A 224 5.92 -14.46 -6.12
CA PRO A 224 5.34 -13.48 -7.02
C PRO A 224 3.96 -13.02 -6.52
N GLY A 225 3.60 -11.84 -6.95
CA GLY A 225 2.27 -11.26 -6.82
C GLY A 225 2.04 -10.20 -7.88
N ALA A 226 0.81 -9.73 -7.99
CA ALA A 226 0.41 -8.73 -8.95
C ALA A 226 -0.73 -7.87 -8.40
N ALA A 227 -0.74 -6.60 -8.76
CA ALA A 227 -1.84 -5.69 -8.48
C ALA A 227 -2.33 -5.07 -9.79
N TRP A 228 -3.65 -5.00 -9.96
CA TRP A 228 -4.29 -4.34 -11.09
C TRP A 228 -4.91 -3.05 -10.61
N PHE A 229 -4.69 -2.00 -11.39
CA PHE A 229 -5.17 -0.66 -11.13
C PHE A 229 -6.10 -0.19 -12.24
N GLN A 230 -7.14 0.54 -11.85
CA GLN A 230 -8.00 1.28 -12.77
C GLN A 230 -8.18 2.71 -12.29
N ASN A 231 -8.28 3.63 -13.23
CA ASN A 231 -8.71 4.98 -12.94
C ASN A 231 -10.24 5.00 -12.82
N VAL A 232 -10.75 5.17 -11.60
CA VAL A 232 -12.19 5.26 -11.34
C VAL A 232 -12.62 6.72 -11.45
N PRO A 233 -13.58 7.07 -12.33
CA PRO A 233 -14.03 8.45 -12.52
C PRO A 233 -14.42 9.11 -11.19
N GLY A 234 -13.90 10.31 -10.92
CA GLY A 234 -14.17 11.07 -9.70
C GLY A 234 -13.52 10.53 -8.42
N VAL A 235 -12.70 9.48 -8.51
CA VAL A 235 -11.92 8.93 -7.38
C VAL A 235 -10.43 8.96 -7.69
N GLY A 236 -10.05 8.58 -8.92
CA GLY A 236 -8.64 8.45 -9.32
C GLY A 236 -8.21 6.99 -9.43
N LEU A 237 -6.90 6.79 -9.45
CA LEU A 237 -6.28 5.47 -9.60
C LEU A 237 -6.43 4.63 -8.33
N VAL A 238 -7.03 3.44 -8.45
CA VAL A 238 -7.27 2.53 -7.33
C VAL A 238 -6.87 1.11 -7.69
N ALA A 239 -6.38 0.33 -6.71
CA ALA A 239 -6.17 -1.10 -6.88
C ALA A 239 -7.53 -1.80 -6.91
N VAL A 240 -7.87 -2.45 -8.03
CA VAL A 240 -9.15 -3.17 -8.18
C VAL A 240 -9.00 -4.67 -7.91
N ARG A 241 -7.78 -5.18 -8.02
CA ARG A 241 -7.43 -6.57 -7.76
C ARG A 241 -5.99 -6.67 -7.25
N ILE A 242 -5.77 -7.54 -6.27
CA ILE A 242 -4.43 -7.89 -5.78
C ILE A 242 -4.34 -9.41 -5.68
N GLU A 243 -3.26 -9.99 -6.19
CA GLU A 243 -2.96 -11.41 -6.10
C GLU A 243 -1.56 -11.63 -5.52
N PHE A 244 -1.40 -12.63 -4.66
CA PHE A 244 -0.08 -13.07 -4.20
C PHE A 244 -0.14 -14.49 -3.65
N ASP A 245 1.00 -15.18 -3.65
CA ASP A 245 1.11 -16.51 -3.05
C ASP A 245 1.43 -16.41 -1.55
N HIS A 246 0.58 -17.03 -0.73
CA HIS A 246 0.82 -17.17 0.70
C HIS A 246 1.32 -18.58 1.02
N PRO A 247 2.49 -18.76 1.70
CA PRO A 247 3.11 -20.07 1.91
C PRO A 247 2.22 -21.15 2.52
N LYS A 248 1.24 -20.76 3.35
CA LYS A 248 0.30 -21.70 4.00
C LYS A 248 -1.10 -21.73 3.38
N MET A 249 -1.48 -20.70 2.62
CA MET A 249 -2.86 -20.53 2.15
C MET A 249 -2.96 -20.60 0.63
N GLY A 250 -1.85 -20.85 -0.07
CA GLY A 250 -1.80 -20.79 -1.52
C GLY A 250 -2.08 -19.39 -2.05
N LYS A 251 -2.60 -19.31 -3.27
CA LYS A 251 -2.93 -18.06 -3.94
C LYS A 251 -4.04 -17.32 -3.18
N ILE A 252 -3.74 -16.09 -2.77
CA ILE A 252 -4.68 -15.14 -2.21
C ILE A 252 -5.08 -14.13 -3.28
N ILE A 253 -6.36 -13.82 -3.38
CA ILE A 253 -6.93 -12.89 -4.34
C ILE A 253 -7.83 -11.91 -3.60
N ALA A 254 -7.48 -10.62 -3.57
CA ALA A 254 -8.34 -9.57 -3.04
C ALA A 254 -8.96 -8.78 -4.21
N VAL A 255 -10.27 -8.61 -4.21
CA VAL A 255 -11.03 -7.94 -5.28
C VAL A 255 -11.93 -6.86 -4.72
N LEU A 256 -11.84 -5.67 -5.32
CA LEU A 256 -12.65 -4.51 -4.93
C LEU A 256 -14.13 -4.80 -5.21
N GLN A 257 -14.99 -4.65 -4.20
CA GLN A 257 -16.39 -5.13 -4.24
C GLN A 257 -17.40 -4.09 -4.70
N ARG A 258 -17.09 -2.81 -4.58
CA ARG A 258 -17.96 -1.71 -5.02
C ARG A 258 -17.13 -0.49 -5.39
N ARG A 259 -17.78 0.50 -6.01
CA ARG A 259 -17.15 1.81 -6.28
C ARG A 259 -16.53 2.36 -4.99
N PRO A 260 -15.23 2.69 -4.99
CA PRO A 260 -14.63 3.35 -3.84
C PRO A 260 -15.29 4.69 -3.59
N THR A 261 -15.36 5.08 -2.33
CA THR A 261 -15.87 6.38 -1.91
C THR A 261 -14.72 7.37 -1.81
N LEU A 262 -14.93 8.60 -2.25
CA LEU A 262 -14.03 9.72 -1.98
C LEU A 262 -14.76 10.67 -1.04
N SER A 263 -14.31 10.80 0.21
CA SER A 263 -14.82 11.77 1.16
C SER A 263 -13.82 12.91 1.31
N ARG A 264 -14.27 14.14 1.10
CA ARG A 264 -13.49 15.35 1.38
C ARG A 264 -13.94 15.83 2.75
N ASP A 265 -13.03 15.95 3.70
CA ASP A 265 -13.35 16.61 4.96
C ASP A 265 -13.69 18.07 4.64
N HIS A 266 -14.91 18.49 5.02
CA HIS A 266 -15.40 19.87 4.85
C HIS A 266 -14.87 20.80 5.94
#